data_AF-A0A2V9WFI6-F1
#
_entry.id   AF-A0A2V9WFI6-F1
#
_cell.length_a   1.000
_cell.length_b   1.000
_cell.length_c   1.000
_cell.angle_alpha   90.00
_cell.angle_beta   90.00
_cell.angle_gamma   90.00
#
_symmetry.space_group_name_H-M   'P 1'
#
loop_
_entity.id
_entity.type
_entity.pdbx_description
1 polymer ?
#
loop_
_entity_poly.entity_id
_entity_poly.type
_entity_poly.pdbx_seq_one_letter_code
_entity_poly.pdbx_strand_id
1 'polypeptide(L)' 'MPKKSTKKKEADQALPSLALVFGYIAIKELQRLEDRVRVLARLGYGNQEIAMICDTTPMTVAVMKSGLKKKKFRGSK' A
#
# COMPACT_ATOMS: atom_id res chain seq x y z
N MET A 1 7.18 -37.16 -0.38
CA MET A 1 5.90 -36.43 -0.51
C MET A 1 5.96 -35.15 0.34
N PRO A 2 6.02 -33.94 -0.23
CA PRO A 2 6.01 -32.72 0.58
C PRO A 2 4.57 -32.35 0.96
N LYS A 3 4.24 -32.39 2.25
CA LYS A 3 2.96 -31.92 2.79
C LYS A 3 2.94 -30.38 2.79
N LYS A 4 2.05 -29.83 1.96
CA LYS A 4 1.72 -28.40 1.84
C LYS A 4 1.15 -27.90 3.17
N SER A 5 1.85 -27.01 3.85
CA SER A 5 1.38 -26.34 5.05
C SER A 5 0.38 -25.23 4.68
N THR A 6 -0.91 -25.56 4.77
CA THR A 6 -2.00 -24.58 4.69
C THR A 6 -2.08 -23.79 6.01
N LYS A 7 -1.39 -22.65 6.07
CA LYS A 7 -1.64 -21.63 7.11
C LYS A 7 -3.03 -21.03 6.87
N LYS A 8 -4.03 -21.49 7.62
CA LYS A 8 -5.30 -20.77 7.82
C LYS A 8 -4.98 -19.46 8.54
N LYS A 9 -5.20 -18.32 7.89
CA LYS A 9 -5.19 -17.01 8.54
C LYS A 9 -6.53 -16.87 9.27
N GLU A 10 -6.49 -16.98 10.59
CA GLU A 10 -7.60 -16.58 11.44
C GLU A 10 -7.92 -15.11 11.19
N ALA A 11 -9.17 -14.86 10.86
CA ALA A 11 -9.75 -13.54 10.74
C ALA A 11 -9.98 -13.00 12.16
N ASP A 12 -8.93 -12.41 12.73
CA ASP A 12 -9.05 -11.63 13.95
C ASP A 12 -9.85 -10.36 13.62
N GLN A 13 -11.15 -10.38 13.97
CA GLN A 13 -12.00 -9.20 14.09
C GLN A 13 -11.55 -8.35 15.29
N ALA A 14 -10.29 -7.93 15.29
CA ALA A 14 -9.79 -6.90 16.18
C ALA A 14 -10.33 -5.54 15.70
N LEU A 15 -10.52 -4.62 16.65
CA LEU A 15 -10.75 -3.18 16.45
C LEU A 15 -10.19 -2.67 15.11
N PRO A 16 -10.91 -1.78 14.38
CA PRO A 16 -10.49 -1.34 13.05
C PRO A 16 -9.01 -0.99 13.09
N SER A 17 -8.21 -1.79 12.38
CA SER A 17 -6.77 -1.73 12.52
C SER A 17 -6.33 -0.30 12.24
N LEU A 18 -5.36 0.21 12.99
CA LEU A 18 -4.85 1.58 12.81
C LEU A 18 -4.47 1.84 11.33
N ALA A 19 -4.07 0.79 10.60
CA ALA A 19 -3.84 0.80 9.16
C ALA A 19 -5.10 1.13 8.33
N LEU A 20 -6.29 0.64 8.70
CA LEU A 20 -7.55 1.01 8.05
C LEU A 20 -7.91 2.47 8.26
N VAL A 21 -7.75 2.99 9.48
CA VAL A 21 -8.01 4.41 9.78
C VAL A 21 -7.05 5.32 9.01
N PHE A 22 -5.75 5.01 9.02
CA PHE A 22 -4.77 5.75 8.22
C PHE A 22 -4.98 5.59 6.72
N GLY A 23 -5.43 4.42 6.25
CA GLY A 23 -5.83 4.20 4.88
C GLY A 23 -6.98 5.13 4.46
N TYR A 24 -8.02 5.22 5.29
CA TYR A 24 -9.16 6.12 5.05
C TYR A 24 -8.73 7.60 4.99
N ILE A 25 -7.96 8.06 5.98
CA ILE A 25 -7.46 9.45 6.03
C ILE A 25 -6.60 9.74 4.79
N ALA A 26 -5.72 8.82 4.40
CA ALA A 26 -4.87 9.00 3.23
C ALA A 26 -5.67 9.18 1.95
N ILE A 27 -6.77 8.45 1.77
CA ILE A 27 -7.62 8.57 0.58
C ILE A 27 -8.44 9.87 0.60
N LYS A 28 -9.01 10.21 1.76
CA LYS A 28 -9.90 11.37 1.93
C LYS A 28 -9.17 12.70 1.85
N GLU A 29 -8.01 12.81 2.49
CA GLU A 29 -7.32 14.09 2.68
C GLU A 29 -6.25 14.37 1.63
N LEU A 30 -5.63 13.34 1.05
CA LEU A 30 -4.57 13.55 0.06
C LEU A 30 -5.18 13.73 -1.32
N GLN A 31 -4.88 14.85 -1.98
CA GLN A 31 -5.34 15.10 -3.36
C GLN A 31 -4.51 14.36 -4.41
N ARG A 32 -3.21 14.16 -4.15
CA ARG A 32 -2.28 13.60 -5.13
C ARG A 32 -2.19 12.08 -4.99
N LEU A 33 -2.33 11.39 -6.12
CA LEU A 33 -2.18 9.92 -6.20
C LEU A 33 -0.82 9.43 -5.69
N GLU A 34 0.27 10.18 -5.94
CA GLU A 34 1.62 9.85 -5.47
C GLU A 34 1.69 9.75 -3.93
N ASP A 35 1.00 10.66 -3.22
CA ASP A 35 1.00 10.71 -1.76
C ASP A 35 0.14 9.58 -1.17
N ARG A 36 -1.02 9.30 -1.77
CA ARG A 36 -1.87 8.15 -1.42
C ARG A 36 -1.10 6.84 -1.53
N VAL A 37 -0.44 6.62 -2.67
CA VAL A 37 0.39 5.43 -2.93
C VAL A 37 1.53 5.32 -1.91
N ARG A 38 2.16 6.43 -1.54
CA ARG A 38 3.26 6.46 -0.56
C ARG A 38 2.80 6.04 0.84
N VAL A 39 1.66 6.54 1.30
CA VAL A 39 1.13 6.21 2.63
C VAL A 39 0.68 4.76 2.66
N LEU A 40 -0.12 4.30 1.69
CA LEU A 40 -0.60 2.93 1.66
C LEU A 40 0.55 1.91 1.53
N ALA A 41 1.58 2.21 0.74
CA ALA A 41 2.77 1.36 0.68
C ALA A 41 3.53 1.29 2.01
N ARG A 42 3.54 2.36 2.82
CA ARG A 42 4.15 2.36 4.17
C ARG A 42 3.32 1.59 5.19
N LEU A 43 1.99 1.57 5.03
CA LEU A 43 1.08 0.77 5.84
C LEU A 43 1.12 -0.73 5.50
N GLY A 44 1.87 -1.11 4.47
CA GLY A 44 2.10 -2.51 4.10
C GLY A 44 1.16 -3.05 3.02
N TYR A 45 0.30 -2.21 2.43
CA TYR A 45 -0.58 -2.62 1.34
C TYR A 45 0.22 -3.02 0.09
N GLY A 46 -0.23 -4.08 -0.56
CA GLY A 46 0.29 -4.59 -1.82
C GLY A 46 -0.13 -3.72 -3.02
N ASN A 47 0.54 -3.92 -4.16
CA ASN A 47 0.26 -3.11 -5.35
C ASN A 47 -1.18 -3.28 -5.87
N GLN A 48 -1.76 -4.48 -5.75
CA GLN A 48 -3.15 -4.73 -6.14
C GLN A 48 -4.14 -4.03 -5.20
N GLU A 49 -3.93 -4.11 -3.89
CA GLU A 49 -4.79 -3.45 -2.90
C GLU A 49 -4.78 -1.93 -3.08
N ILE A 50 -3.59 -1.34 -3.27
CA ILE A 50 -3.43 0.09 -3.53
C ILE A 50 -4.13 0.49 -4.84
N ALA A 51 -4.02 -0.34 -5.88
CA ALA A 51 -4.64 -0.07 -7.17
C ALA A 51 -6.17 -0.02 -7.06
N MET A 52 -6.78 -0.94 -6.32
CA MET A 52 -8.22 -0.94 -6.03
C MET A 52 -8.64 0.27 -5.19
N ILE A 53 -7.87 0.61 -4.16
CA ILE A 53 -8.17 1.73 -3.25
C ILE A 53 -8.12 3.09 -3.97
N CYS A 54 -7.19 3.24 -4.91
CA CYS A 54 -6.93 4.50 -5.59
C CYS A 54 -7.53 4.57 -7.02
N ASP A 55 -8.41 3.61 -7.39
CA ASP A 55 -9.00 3.49 -8.73
C ASP A 55 -7.97 3.62 -9.87
N THR A 56 -6.93 2.79 -9.80
CA THR A 56 -5.84 2.79 -10.79
C THR A 56 -5.36 1.37 -11.10
N THR A 57 -4.29 1.24 -11.88
CA THR A 57 -3.72 -0.08 -12.23
C THR A 57 -2.55 -0.45 -11.33
N PRO A 58 -2.31 -1.75 -11.07
CA PRO A 58 -1.13 -2.21 -10.33
C PRO A 58 0.19 -1.76 -10.98
N MET A 59 0.21 -1.62 -12.31
CA MET A 59 1.35 -1.13 -13.07
C MET A 59 1.65 0.33 -12.75
N THR A 60 0.62 1.19 -12.72
CA THR A 60 0.75 2.59 -12.32
C THR A 60 1.34 2.72 -10.92
N VAL A 61 0.84 1.91 -9.97
CA VAL A 61 1.34 1.88 -8.59
C VAL A 61 2.83 1.46 -8.55
N ALA A 62 3.22 0.44 -9.32
CA ALA A 62 4.60 -0.03 -9.40
C ALA A 62 5.55 1.05 -9.94
N VAL A 63 5.14 1.76 -11.00
CA VAL A 63 5.90 2.89 -11.57
C VAL A 63 6.06 4.01 -10.53
N MET A 64 4.97 4.40 -9.86
CA MET A 64 5.01 5.44 -8.83
C MET A 64 5.93 5.08 -7.66
N LYS A 65 5.85 3.84 -7.15
CA LYS A 65 6.76 3.34 -6.11
C LYS A 65 8.23 3.38 -6.54
N SER A 66 8.50 3.09 -7.81
CA SER A 66 9.85 3.14 -8.37
C SER A 66 10.36 4.59 -8.51
N GLY A 67 9.49 5.51 -8.91
CA GLY A 67 9.77 6.95 -8.95
C GLY A 67 10.09 7.53 -7.56
N LEU A 68 9.35 7.11 -6.52
CA LEU A 68 9.58 7.51 -5.13
C LEU A 68 10.98 7.11 -4.63
N LYS A 69 11.48 5.91 -5.00
CA LYS A 69 12.84 5.48 -4.67
C LYS A 69 13.91 6.36 -5.34
N LYS A 70 13.71 6.73 -6.61
CA LYS A 70 14.64 7.59 -7.36
C LYS A 70 14.69 9.03 -6.82
N LYS A 71 13.55 9.58 -6.37
CA LYS A 71 13.48 10.92 -5.75
C LYS A 71 14.30 10.99 -4.45
N LYS A 72 14.28 9.93 -3.63
CA LYS A 72 15.08 9.85 -2.39
C LYS A 72 16.59 9.87 -2.65
N PHE A 73 17.04 9.38 -3.82
CA PHE A 73 18.46 9.33 -4.20
C PHE A 73 19.00 10.68 -4.70
N ARG A 74 18.16 11.59 -5.20
CA ARG A 74 18.58 12.90 -5.71
C ARG A 74 18.68 14.01 -4.65
N GLY A 75 18.23 13.76 -3.41
CA GLY A 75 18.28 14.71 -2.30
C GLY A 75 19.49 14.55 -1.37
N SER A 76 20.49 13.75 -1.75
CA SER A 76 21.72 13.51 -0.95
C SER A 76 22.97 14.09 -1.63
N LYS A 77 22.84 15.22 -2.32
CA LYS A 77 23.97 15.98 -2.86
C LYS A 77 23.85 17.44 -2.45
#